data_AF-A0A9X3PJC2-F1
#
_entry.id   AF-A0A9X3PJC2-F1
#
_cell.length_a   1.000
_cell.length_b   1.000
_cell.length_c   1.000
_cell.angle_alpha   90.00
_cell.angle_beta   90.00
_cell.angle_gamma   90.00
#
_symmetry.space_group_name_H-M   'P 1'
#
loop_
_entity.id
_entity.type
_entity.pdbx_description
1 polymer ?
#
loop_
_entity_poly.entity_id
_entity_poly.type
_entity_poly.pdbx_seq_one_letter_code
_entity_poly.pdbx_strand_id
1 'polypeptide(L)'
;MDHPPRAGGPPPSSRSAPARIAPQFLPAPNRTPSAGIKTTGGIRPEPGTPTAPSTPSPTSTGRTDLDPSYSTLLQTQSDTARIALAVVLLAAPVIAAISAYLLPTLRTIQLSRIEGLSVFGSAETVGPANYDQVFAEGAFADSLTALAGPIAAMVLTGTVLAPLAAWLLHRSGPRVRAIAAVVWSLAAISFAPAALTVASLIDRVVSESDREASLYDWPVLIAGVVLGLGILAGLAAMRGNTTGKHTGLVVTAALTAFALIAAGLQTFAYSFISGVPKDVETPVSQIFDGLYSGISPGLSTAKSVLLMAILAALGLGAALVFITARTRIDVEPRTADAPAPGNTVLGVVALVLLLAAAVYALLPWLARLGEDTSEGADLWLAIRRTWGPPLITTAVALPVAVLGGYAIGVLRPLGNASRWLLLLFAPWLFVGSGPLGAANLEAVAGEGEYMVIGSFPARAWVAIPLLFVFAALFWGLEDRRRAALIEGAEPREARLAFFKAAWPMIVLMGLALLLVNAQDLFWQQLTFQDMLSSGPMISALENLEFEQSGVALGFPIPLLVVYALAATAAAIWYLPRLAVRTGGD
;
A
#
# COMPACT_ATOMS: atom_id res chain seq x y z
N MET A 1 -25.06 -32.02 53.31
CA MET A 1 -23.91 -32.35 52.44
C MET A 1 -22.88 -31.29 52.69
N ASP A 2 -21.95 -31.62 53.59
CA ASP A 2 -20.93 -30.74 54.14
C ASP A 2 -19.71 -30.74 53.22
N HIS A 3 -19.27 -29.55 52.79
CA HIS A 3 -17.96 -29.37 52.16
C HIS A 3 -17.00 -28.74 53.19
N PRO A 4 -15.80 -29.31 53.41
CA PRO A 4 -14.83 -28.75 54.35
C PRO A 4 -14.03 -27.59 53.73
N PRO A 5 -13.51 -26.66 54.56
CA PRO A 5 -12.72 -25.52 54.09
C PRO A 5 -11.29 -25.92 53.74
N ARG A 6 -10.80 -25.47 52.58
CA ARG A 6 -9.41 -25.61 52.14
C ARG A 6 -8.50 -24.65 52.93
N ALA A 7 -7.44 -25.22 53.49
CA ALA A 7 -6.37 -24.55 54.20
C ALA A 7 -5.54 -23.65 53.26
N GLY A 8 -5.09 -22.51 53.80
CA GLY A 8 -4.30 -21.49 53.12
C GLY A 8 -2.86 -21.93 52.82
N GLY A 9 -2.40 -21.55 51.62
CA GLY A 9 -1.00 -21.60 51.22
C GLY A 9 -0.29 -20.26 51.50
N PRO A 10 1.02 -20.28 51.77
CA PRO A 10 1.81 -19.09 52.11
C PRO A 10 2.13 -18.21 50.88
N PRO A 11 2.41 -16.91 51.07
CA PRO A 11 2.70 -15.99 49.98
C PRO A 11 4.11 -16.20 49.40
N PRO A 12 4.31 -16.02 48.07
CA PRO A 12 5.63 -16.08 47.47
C PRO A 12 6.46 -14.84 47.83
N SER A 13 7.66 -15.12 48.31
CA SER A 13 8.73 -14.20 48.68
C SER A 13 9.20 -13.31 47.52
N SER A 14 9.32 -12.03 47.82
CA SER A 14 10.03 -10.99 47.06
C SER A 14 11.47 -11.40 46.70
N ARG A 15 11.83 -11.41 45.41
CA ARG A 15 13.21 -11.44 44.95
C ARG A 15 13.59 -10.12 44.26
N SER A 16 14.37 -9.38 45.02
CA SER A 16 15.47 -8.48 44.65
C SER A 16 15.86 -8.36 43.17
N ALA A 17 15.87 -7.11 42.71
CA ALA A 17 16.55 -6.60 41.54
C ALA A 17 18.07 -6.84 41.52
N PRO A 18 18.71 -6.79 40.34
CA PRO A 18 20.11 -6.40 40.24
C PRO A 18 20.32 -5.11 39.43
N ALA A 19 20.96 -4.16 40.12
CA ALA A 19 22.08 -3.33 39.70
C ALA A 19 22.10 -2.67 38.31
N ARG A 20 21.99 -1.33 38.37
CA ARG A 20 22.55 -0.34 37.43
C ARG A 20 24.03 -0.65 37.12
N ILE A 21 24.38 -0.60 35.83
CA ILE A 21 25.74 -0.33 35.36
C ILE A 21 25.68 0.91 34.48
N ALA A 22 26.39 1.96 34.90
CA ALA A 22 26.61 3.20 34.16
C ALA A 22 28.01 3.17 33.49
N PRO A 23 28.29 4.06 32.53
CA PRO A 23 29.16 3.80 31.39
C PRO A 23 30.64 4.11 31.66
N GLN A 24 31.53 3.35 31.03
CA GLN A 24 32.96 3.68 30.94
C GLN A 24 33.28 4.44 29.65
N PHE A 25 33.97 5.56 29.86
CA PHE A 25 34.61 6.47 28.90
C PHE A 25 35.90 5.88 28.31
N LEU A 26 36.33 6.51 27.18
CA LEU A 26 37.67 6.61 26.55
C LEU A 26 37.85 5.85 25.21
N PRO A 27 38.79 6.26 24.33
CA PRO A 27 39.00 7.61 23.78
C PRO A 27 39.14 7.59 22.23
N ALA A 28 39.10 8.79 21.64
CA ALA A 28 39.38 9.05 20.22
C ALA A 28 40.83 8.72 19.81
N PRO A 29 41.07 8.45 18.51
CA PRO A 29 42.34 8.79 17.89
C PRO A 29 42.19 9.78 16.73
N ASN A 30 42.97 10.86 16.85
CA ASN A 30 43.45 11.74 15.79
C ASN A 30 43.82 10.99 14.50
N ARG A 31 43.36 11.50 13.35
CA ARG A 31 44.17 11.52 12.12
C ARG A 31 44.02 12.86 11.41
N THR A 32 45.15 13.57 11.38
CA THR A 32 45.47 14.77 10.62
C THR A 32 45.66 14.48 9.11
N PRO A 33 45.74 15.54 8.27
CA PRO A 33 45.62 15.45 6.82
C PRO A 33 46.98 15.25 6.11
N SER A 34 46.95 14.71 4.90
CA SER A 34 48.04 14.80 3.91
C SER A 34 47.38 15.04 2.55
N ALA A 35 47.63 16.19 1.91
CA ALA A 35 48.71 16.38 0.92
C ALA A 35 48.65 15.25 -0.14
N GLY A 36 48.25 15.47 -1.39
CA GLY A 36 48.64 16.55 -2.29
C GLY A 36 49.36 15.89 -3.45
N ILE A 37 48.69 15.67 -4.59
CA ILE A 37 49.36 15.29 -5.85
C ILE A 37 48.72 16.08 -6.99
N LYS A 38 49.49 17.07 -7.46
CA LYS A 38 49.41 17.65 -8.79
C LYS A 38 50.06 16.66 -9.76
N THR A 39 49.35 16.30 -10.82
CA THR A 39 49.99 15.82 -12.06
C THR A 39 49.43 16.58 -13.25
N THR A 40 50.20 17.60 -13.61
CA THR A 40 50.34 18.18 -14.95
C THR A 40 50.80 17.13 -15.97
N GLY A 41 50.34 17.27 -17.22
CA GLY A 41 51.12 16.85 -18.39
C GLY A 41 50.33 16.06 -19.43
N GLY A 42 50.20 16.62 -20.63
CA GLY A 42 49.86 15.83 -21.82
C GLY A 42 48.99 16.52 -22.87
N ILE A 43 49.39 17.70 -23.36
CA ILE A 43 48.87 18.22 -24.64
C ILE A 43 49.57 17.42 -25.75
N ARG A 44 48.80 16.63 -26.50
CA ARG A 44 49.23 15.97 -27.73
C ARG A 44 48.40 16.56 -28.88
N PRO A 45 49.02 17.24 -29.87
CA PRO A 45 48.31 17.63 -31.09
C PRO A 45 48.18 16.40 -32.01
N GLU A 46 46.95 16.00 -32.32
CA GLU A 46 46.67 15.12 -33.45
C GLU A 46 46.63 15.93 -34.75
N PRO A 47 47.38 15.53 -35.78
CA PRO A 47 47.25 16.06 -37.13
C PRO A 47 46.32 15.19 -37.99
N GLY A 48 45.38 15.83 -38.70
CA GLY A 48 44.84 15.34 -39.96
C GLY A 48 43.40 14.83 -39.92
N THR A 49 42.43 15.74 -40.06
CA THR A 49 41.06 15.41 -40.46
C THR A 49 40.98 15.37 -41.99
N PRO A 50 40.58 14.24 -42.62
CA PRO A 50 40.19 14.22 -44.02
C PRO A 50 38.84 14.93 -44.18
N THR A 51 38.77 15.81 -45.17
CA THR A 51 37.56 16.47 -45.68
C THR A 51 36.44 15.47 -45.94
N ALA A 52 35.31 15.63 -45.22
CA ALA A 52 34.08 14.92 -45.51
C ALA A 52 33.37 15.51 -46.75
N PRO A 53 32.74 14.69 -47.59
CA PRO A 53 31.99 15.14 -48.76
C PRO A 53 30.72 15.90 -48.34
N SER A 54 30.50 17.03 -49.01
CA SER A 54 29.32 17.89 -48.90
C SER A 54 28.03 17.10 -49.14
N THR A 55 27.21 16.94 -48.10
CA THR A 55 25.82 16.48 -48.22
C THR A 55 24.95 17.56 -48.89
N PRO A 56 24.13 17.19 -49.90
CA PRO A 56 23.23 18.12 -50.56
C PRO A 56 22.11 18.58 -49.61
N SER A 57 21.85 19.88 -49.64
CA SER A 57 20.78 20.55 -48.90
C SER A 57 19.41 19.91 -49.19
N PRO A 58 18.60 19.56 -48.18
CA PRO A 58 17.25 19.10 -48.41
C PRO A 58 16.40 20.26 -48.93
N THR A 59 15.85 20.05 -50.12
CA THR A 59 14.88 20.92 -50.78
C THR A 59 13.66 21.09 -49.88
N SER A 60 13.47 22.32 -49.39
CA SER A 60 12.28 22.76 -48.64
C SER A 60 11.04 22.71 -49.53
N THR A 61 10.40 21.54 -49.64
CA THR A 61 9.09 21.40 -50.27
C THR A 61 7.99 21.69 -49.26
N GLY A 62 7.35 22.86 -49.43
CA GLY A 62 5.93 23.08 -49.15
C GLY A 62 5.47 22.94 -47.71
N ARG A 63 5.86 23.88 -46.84
CA ARG A 63 5.08 24.18 -45.63
C ARG A 63 3.81 24.89 -46.10
N THR A 64 2.70 24.18 -46.21
CA THR A 64 1.38 24.79 -46.34
C THR A 64 1.11 25.57 -45.05
N ASP A 65 1.15 26.89 -45.14
CA ASP A 65 0.70 27.80 -44.09
C ASP A 65 -0.79 27.58 -43.85
N LEU A 66 -1.10 26.62 -42.98
CA LEU A 66 -2.44 26.47 -42.41
C LEU A 66 -2.72 27.71 -41.57
N ASP A 67 -3.76 28.43 -41.97
CA ASP A 67 -4.23 29.66 -41.36
C ASP A 67 -4.38 29.48 -39.83
N PRO A 68 -3.59 30.19 -38.99
CA PRO A 68 -3.59 30.00 -37.54
C PRO A 68 -4.96 30.26 -36.91
N SER A 69 -5.82 31.04 -37.58
CA SER A 69 -7.16 31.40 -37.09
C SER A 69 -8.11 30.19 -36.92
N TYR A 70 -8.03 29.17 -37.80
CA TYR A 70 -8.86 27.97 -37.72
C TYR A 70 -8.50 27.04 -36.56
N SER A 71 -7.21 27.03 -36.16
CA SER A 71 -6.76 26.23 -35.03
C SER A 71 -7.31 26.73 -33.69
N THR A 72 -7.47 28.05 -33.52
CA THR A 72 -7.97 28.68 -32.29
C THR A 72 -9.47 28.48 -32.01
N LEU A 73 -10.32 28.48 -33.05
CA LEU A 73 -11.79 28.38 -32.87
C LEU A 73 -12.27 26.95 -32.62
N LEU A 74 -11.65 25.94 -33.23
CA LEU A 74 -11.94 24.53 -32.93
C LEU A 74 -11.45 24.13 -31.53
N GLN A 75 -10.44 24.82 -31.01
CA GLN A 75 -9.85 24.52 -29.70
C GLN A 75 -10.71 25.03 -28.54
N THR A 76 -11.27 26.25 -28.64
CA THR A 76 -12.07 26.87 -27.57
C THR A 76 -13.43 26.20 -27.33
N GLN A 77 -14.13 25.75 -28.38
CA GLN A 77 -15.42 25.05 -28.20
C GLN A 77 -15.24 23.64 -27.59
N SER A 78 -14.08 23.02 -27.83
CA SER A 78 -13.71 21.73 -27.24
C SER A 78 -13.40 21.83 -25.74
N ASP A 79 -12.99 23.01 -25.25
CA ASP A 79 -12.59 23.20 -23.86
C ASP A 79 -13.79 23.25 -22.89
N THR A 80 -14.89 23.94 -23.24
CA THR A 80 -16.07 24.01 -22.37
C THR A 80 -16.73 22.64 -22.19
N ALA A 81 -16.92 21.89 -23.27
CA ALA A 81 -17.50 20.54 -23.20
C ALA A 81 -16.59 19.57 -22.41
N ARG A 82 -15.28 19.70 -22.58
CA ARG A 82 -14.28 18.93 -21.83
C ARG A 82 -14.30 19.25 -20.34
N ILE A 83 -14.39 20.53 -19.97
CA ILE A 83 -14.50 20.97 -18.57
C ILE A 83 -15.83 20.48 -17.97
N ALA A 84 -16.95 20.64 -18.67
CA ALA A 84 -18.24 20.16 -18.21
C ALA A 84 -18.23 18.64 -17.96
N LEU A 85 -17.69 17.86 -18.91
CA LEU A 85 -17.51 16.42 -18.74
C LEU A 85 -16.58 16.10 -17.57
N ALA A 86 -15.48 16.85 -17.39
CA ALA A 86 -14.57 16.66 -16.27
C ALA A 86 -15.26 16.87 -14.92
N VAL A 87 -16.07 17.92 -14.79
CA VAL A 87 -16.84 18.21 -13.57
C VAL A 87 -17.84 17.10 -13.29
N VAL A 88 -18.57 16.64 -14.32
CA VAL A 88 -19.53 15.52 -14.18
C VAL A 88 -18.84 14.24 -13.75
N LEU A 89 -17.70 13.89 -14.36
CA LEU A 89 -16.95 12.68 -13.97
C LEU A 89 -16.29 12.81 -12.59
N LEU A 90 -15.87 14.01 -12.19
CA LEU A 90 -15.29 14.28 -10.86
C LEU A 90 -16.37 14.29 -9.77
N ALA A 91 -17.64 14.52 -10.10
CA ALA A 91 -18.73 14.48 -9.13
C ALA A 91 -18.84 13.11 -8.45
N ALA A 92 -18.68 12.00 -9.19
CA ALA A 92 -18.74 10.65 -8.65
C ALA A 92 -17.71 10.39 -7.52
N PRO A 93 -16.39 10.57 -7.71
CA PRO A 93 -15.40 10.40 -6.64
C PRO A 93 -15.53 11.45 -5.54
N VAL A 94 -15.98 12.68 -5.82
CA VAL A 94 -16.20 13.69 -4.77
C VAL A 94 -17.37 13.28 -3.88
N ILE A 95 -18.50 12.85 -4.45
CA ILE A 95 -19.65 12.36 -3.70
C ILE A 95 -19.24 11.14 -2.88
N ALA A 96 -18.53 10.18 -3.49
CA ALA A 96 -18.02 9.01 -2.79
C ALA A 96 -17.06 9.39 -1.66
N ALA A 97 -16.16 10.37 -1.86
CA ALA A 97 -15.26 10.84 -0.81
C ALA A 97 -16.01 11.53 0.34
N ILE A 98 -17.05 12.32 0.01
CA ILE A 98 -17.89 12.96 1.02
C ILE A 98 -18.61 11.91 1.87
N SER A 99 -19.25 10.92 1.22
CA SER A 99 -20.06 9.92 1.93
C SER A 99 -19.23 8.86 2.65
N ALA A 100 -18.13 8.40 2.07
CA ALA A 100 -17.29 7.32 2.61
C ALA A 100 -16.23 7.81 3.60
N TYR A 101 -15.81 9.08 3.52
CA TYR A 101 -14.69 9.58 4.30
C TYR A 101 -15.01 10.85 5.08
N LEU A 102 -15.46 11.93 4.43
CA LEU A 102 -15.68 13.21 5.13
C LEU A 102 -16.79 13.12 6.18
N LEU A 103 -17.97 12.61 5.82
CA LEU A 103 -19.08 12.46 6.76
C LEU A 103 -18.73 11.49 7.91
N PRO A 104 -18.15 10.30 7.67
CA PRO A 104 -17.65 9.44 8.74
C PRO A 104 -16.56 10.08 9.59
N THR A 105 -15.69 10.91 9.02
CA THR A 105 -14.67 11.66 9.76
C THR A 105 -15.31 12.64 10.73
N LEU A 106 -16.26 13.45 10.24
CA LEU A 106 -17.01 14.39 11.08
C LEU A 106 -17.80 13.65 12.16
N ARG A 107 -18.39 12.49 11.82
CA ARG A 107 -19.13 11.68 12.77
C ARG A 107 -18.22 11.05 13.83
N THR A 108 -17.05 10.56 13.45
CA THR A 108 -16.01 10.06 14.38
C THR A 108 -15.58 11.17 15.35
N ILE A 109 -15.40 12.40 14.86
CA ILE A 109 -15.10 13.56 15.73
C ILE A 109 -16.27 13.84 16.70
N GLN A 110 -17.52 13.73 16.27
CA GLN A 110 -18.67 13.88 17.16
C GLN A 110 -18.74 12.78 18.22
N LEU A 111 -18.64 11.52 17.81
CA LEU A 111 -18.66 10.34 18.68
C LEU A 111 -17.52 10.35 19.71
N SER A 112 -16.36 10.91 19.36
CA SER A 112 -15.24 11.06 20.29
C SER A 112 -15.52 11.97 21.49
N ARG A 113 -16.60 12.78 21.44
CA ARG A 113 -16.98 13.74 22.49
C ARG A 113 -18.16 13.27 23.33
N ILE A 114 -18.61 12.04 23.13
CA ILE A 114 -19.76 11.44 23.81
C ILE A 114 -19.25 10.40 24.81
N GLU A 115 -19.89 10.31 25.97
CA GLU A 115 -19.72 9.23 26.95
C GLU A 115 -20.97 8.34 26.96
N GLY A 116 -20.78 7.05 27.28
CA GLY A 116 -21.90 6.17 27.59
C GLY A 116 -22.83 5.85 26.42
N LEU A 117 -22.29 5.61 25.21
CA LEU A 117 -22.99 4.92 24.11
C LEU A 117 -23.27 3.45 24.49
N SER A 118 -23.98 3.24 25.60
CA SER A 118 -24.57 1.96 25.95
C SER A 118 -25.92 1.87 25.24
N VAL A 119 -26.29 0.66 24.83
CA VAL A 119 -27.54 0.36 24.09
C VAL A 119 -28.80 0.89 24.81
N PHE A 120 -28.71 1.19 26.10
CA PHE A 120 -29.83 1.63 26.95
C PHE A 120 -29.61 3.00 27.64
N GLY A 121 -28.48 3.68 27.41
CA GLY A 121 -28.15 4.94 28.05
C GLY A 121 -28.36 6.15 27.13
N SER A 122 -28.73 7.29 27.70
CA SER A 122 -28.70 8.57 26.97
C SER A 122 -27.25 9.01 26.76
N ALA A 123 -26.86 9.25 25.51
CA ALA A 123 -25.55 9.79 25.16
C ALA A 123 -25.32 11.17 25.82
N GLU A 124 -24.39 11.25 26.78
CA GLU A 124 -24.00 12.51 27.41
C GLU A 124 -22.76 13.08 26.70
N THR A 125 -22.74 14.40 26.47
CA THR A 125 -21.59 15.05 25.82
C THR A 125 -20.54 15.42 26.86
N VAL A 126 -19.37 14.76 26.80
CA VAL A 126 -18.22 15.02 27.69
C VAL A 126 -17.20 15.99 27.10
N GLY A 127 -17.42 16.47 25.87
CA GLY A 127 -16.54 17.44 25.24
C GLY A 127 -15.12 16.89 25.02
N PRO A 128 -14.05 17.59 25.46
CA PRO A 128 -12.67 17.15 25.24
C PRO A 128 -12.16 16.11 26.25
N ALA A 129 -12.94 15.74 27.29
CA ALA A 129 -12.45 14.91 28.40
C ALA A 129 -11.84 13.57 27.96
N ASN A 130 -12.40 12.93 26.92
CA ASN A 130 -11.83 11.70 26.34
C ASN A 130 -10.41 11.91 25.80
N TYR A 131 -10.10 13.05 25.20
CA TYR A 131 -8.75 13.35 24.70
C TYR A 131 -7.77 13.57 25.86
N ASP A 132 -8.20 14.32 26.89
CA ASP A 132 -7.40 14.53 28.10
C ASP A 132 -7.07 13.20 28.76
N GLN A 133 -8.04 12.27 28.80
CA GLN A 133 -7.83 10.92 29.29
C GLN A 133 -6.85 10.13 28.42
N VAL A 134 -6.98 10.13 27.08
CA VAL A 134 -6.00 9.45 26.20
C VAL A 134 -4.58 9.97 26.43
N PHE A 135 -4.41 11.28 26.61
CA PHE A 135 -3.09 11.87 26.88
C PHE A 135 -2.58 11.57 28.30
N ALA A 136 -3.47 11.56 29.30
CA ALA A 136 -3.11 11.24 30.68
C ALA A 136 -2.74 9.77 30.87
N GLU A 137 -3.43 8.85 30.19
CA GLU A 137 -3.13 7.42 30.21
C GLU A 137 -1.79 7.08 29.53
N GLY A 138 -1.39 7.85 28.52
CA GLY A 138 -0.13 7.64 27.79
C GLY A 138 -0.10 6.40 26.89
N ALA A 139 -1.00 5.43 27.08
CA ALA A 139 -1.03 4.14 26.37
C ALA A 139 -1.07 4.26 24.84
N PHE A 140 -1.71 5.30 24.30
CA PHE A 140 -1.70 5.57 22.85
C PHE A 140 -0.33 6.05 22.36
N ALA A 141 0.36 6.90 23.13
CA ALA A 141 1.71 7.35 22.79
C ALA A 141 2.74 6.23 22.96
N ASP A 142 2.57 5.39 23.98
CA ASP A 142 3.40 4.22 24.21
C ASP A 142 3.28 3.21 23.07
N SER A 143 2.07 3.00 22.52
CA SER A 143 1.88 2.11 21.37
C SER A 143 2.48 2.65 20.08
N LEU A 144 2.41 3.96 19.84
CA LEU A 144 3.13 4.60 18.73
C LEU A 144 4.65 4.41 18.87
N THR A 145 5.17 4.54 20.09
CA THR A 145 6.60 4.38 20.39
C THR A 145 7.04 2.92 20.22
N ALA A 146 6.22 1.96 20.68
CA ALA A 146 6.49 0.53 20.53
C ALA A 146 6.51 0.10 19.04
N LEU A 147 5.66 0.70 18.21
CA LEU A 147 5.63 0.44 16.76
C LEU A 147 6.73 1.16 15.97
N ALA A 148 7.37 2.19 16.54
CA ALA A 148 8.37 2.98 15.82
C ALA A 148 9.53 2.13 15.27
N GLY A 149 10.04 1.18 16.07
CA GLY A 149 11.12 0.28 15.66
C GLY A 149 10.73 -0.65 14.50
N PRO A 150 9.66 -1.46 14.63
CA PRO A 150 9.14 -2.28 13.53
C PRO A 150 8.80 -1.48 12.27
N ILE A 151 8.19 -0.30 12.42
CA ILE A 151 7.90 0.60 11.29
C ILE A 151 9.17 1.06 10.60
N ALA A 152 10.18 1.49 11.36
CA ALA A 152 11.46 1.90 10.80
C ALA A 152 12.14 0.76 10.02
N ALA A 153 12.06 -0.48 10.50
CA ALA A 153 12.60 -1.65 9.81
C ALA A 153 11.91 -1.89 8.45
N MET A 154 10.58 -1.78 8.39
CA MET A 154 9.85 -1.90 7.12
C MET A 154 10.17 -0.75 6.17
N VAL A 155 10.19 0.48 6.67
CA VAL A 155 10.52 1.67 5.88
C VAL A 155 11.92 1.53 5.29
N LEU A 156 12.92 1.14 6.09
CA LEU A 156 14.27 0.88 5.61
C LEU A 156 14.28 -0.20 4.51
N THR A 157 13.52 -1.26 4.70
CA THR A 157 13.40 -2.36 3.74
C THR A 157 12.80 -1.89 2.41
N GLY A 158 11.67 -1.18 2.44
CA GLY A 158 10.97 -0.74 1.22
C GLY A 158 11.61 0.47 0.52
N THR A 159 12.35 1.31 1.23
CA THR A 159 12.87 2.58 0.70
C THR A 159 14.36 2.58 0.43
N VAL A 160 15.12 1.67 1.04
CA VAL A 160 16.58 1.54 0.84
C VAL A 160 16.92 0.19 0.23
N LEU A 161 16.54 -0.91 0.88
CA LEU A 161 16.92 -2.25 0.40
C LEU A 161 16.24 -2.58 -0.93
N ALA A 162 14.93 -2.31 -1.06
CA ALA A 162 14.20 -2.62 -2.28
C ALA A 162 14.65 -1.78 -3.50
N PRO A 163 14.89 -0.46 -3.42
CA PRO A 163 15.48 0.31 -4.52
C PRO A 163 16.91 -0.12 -4.88
N LEU A 164 17.73 -0.47 -3.88
CA LEU A 164 19.08 -0.98 -4.12
C LEU A 164 19.05 -2.34 -4.85
N ALA A 165 18.16 -3.24 -4.42
CA ALA A 165 17.93 -4.52 -5.09
C ALA A 165 17.41 -4.30 -6.52
N ALA A 166 16.44 -3.40 -6.70
CA ALA A 166 15.96 -3.03 -8.02
C ALA A 166 17.10 -2.53 -8.92
N TRP A 167 17.99 -1.68 -8.40
CA TRP A 167 19.13 -1.16 -9.14
C TRP A 167 20.11 -2.26 -9.59
N LEU A 168 20.43 -3.21 -8.71
CA LEU A 168 21.24 -4.38 -9.06
C LEU A 168 20.58 -5.23 -10.15
N LEU A 169 19.26 -5.47 -10.04
CA LEU A 169 18.48 -6.22 -11.01
C LEU A 169 18.39 -5.50 -12.36
N HIS A 170 18.24 -4.17 -12.36
CA HIS A 170 18.22 -3.36 -13.57
C HIS A 170 19.55 -3.44 -14.34
N ARG A 171 20.69 -3.50 -13.63
CA ARG A 171 22.01 -3.69 -14.24
C ARG A 171 22.28 -5.11 -14.77
N SER A 172 21.46 -6.10 -14.39
CA SER A 172 21.66 -7.51 -14.74
C SER A 172 20.99 -7.93 -16.05
N GLY A 173 20.48 -6.97 -16.81
CA GLY A 173 19.88 -7.18 -18.12
C GLY A 173 18.39 -7.56 -18.08
N PRO A 174 17.75 -7.60 -19.26
CA PRO A 174 16.30 -7.71 -19.38
C PRO A 174 15.73 -9.06 -18.91
N ARG A 175 16.49 -10.15 -19.03
CA ARG A 175 16.05 -11.49 -18.61
C ARG A 175 15.96 -11.60 -17.09
N VAL A 176 17.02 -11.23 -16.37
CA VAL A 176 17.05 -11.24 -14.90
C VAL A 176 15.97 -10.32 -14.35
N ARG A 177 15.77 -9.15 -14.95
CA ARG A 177 14.69 -8.22 -14.60
C ARG A 177 13.29 -8.82 -14.77
N ALA A 178 13.05 -9.58 -15.85
CA ALA A 178 11.77 -10.24 -16.08
C ALA A 178 11.52 -11.37 -15.07
N ILE A 179 12.53 -12.21 -14.83
CA ILE A 179 12.46 -13.28 -13.81
C ILE A 179 12.18 -12.66 -12.44
N ALA A 180 12.94 -11.62 -12.06
CA ALA A 180 12.73 -10.92 -10.81
C ALA A 180 11.33 -10.32 -10.71
N ALA A 181 10.81 -9.71 -11.79
CA ALA A 181 9.46 -9.16 -11.78
C ALA A 181 8.39 -10.24 -11.55
N VAL A 182 8.56 -11.44 -12.12
CA VAL A 182 7.66 -12.59 -11.87
C VAL A 182 7.78 -13.04 -10.42
N VAL A 183 9.00 -13.32 -9.97
CA VAL A 183 9.30 -13.78 -8.60
C VAL A 183 8.73 -12.82 -7.55
N TRP A 184 8.98 -11.52 -7.69
CA TRP A 184 8.53 -10.52 -6.73
C TRP A 184 7.03 -10.22 -6.81
N SER A 185 6.42 -10.34 -7.98
CA SER A 185 4.95 -10.27 -8.09
C SER A 185 4.29 -11.46 -7.41
N LEU A 186 4.84 -12.67 -7.59
CA LEU A 186 4.36 -13.87 -6.91
C LEU A 186 4.55 -13.76 -5.40
N ALA A 187 5.73 -13.33 -4.94
CA ALA A 187 6.00 -13.12 -3.51
C ALA A 187 5.05 -12.09 -2.89
N ALA A 188 4.71 -11.01 -3.60
CA ALA A 188 3.75 -10.02 -3.13
C ALA A 188 2.30 -10.55 -3.07
N ILE A 189 1.93 -11.46 -3.97
CA ILE A 189 0.58 -12.05 -4.02
C ILE A 189 0.40 -13.18 -3.03
N SER A 190 1.40 -14.04 -2.86
CA SER A 190 1.39 -15.13 -1.88
C SER A 190 1.30 -14.64 -0.44
N PHE A 191 1.25 -13.33 -0.25
CA PHE A 191 1.33 -12.67 1.02
C PHE A 191 -0.04 -12.18 1.49
N ALA A 192 -0.75 -13.08 2.18
CA ALA A 192 -1.89 -12.72 2.99
C ALA A 192 -1.39 -12.53 4.43
N PRO A 193 -1.29 -11.28 4.97
CA PRO A 193 -0.66 -11.03 6.26
C PRO A 193 -1.27 -11.84 7.41
N ALA A 194 -2.60 -11.99 7.39
CA ALA A 194 -3.31 -12.77 8.40
C ALA A 194 -2.97 -14.27 8.28
N ALA A 195 -3.05 -14.84 7.07
CA ALA A 195 -2.72 -16.26 6.84
C ALA A 195 -1.26 -16.60 7.22
N LEU A 196 -0.32 -15.68 6.96
CA LEU A 196 1.08 -15.87 7.33
C LEU A 196 1.32 -15.75 8.83
N THR A 197 0.60 -14.84 9.50
CA THR A 197 0.63 -14.74 10.96
C THR A 197 0.11 -16.02 11.59
N VAL A 198 -1.02 -16.54 11.10
CA VAL A 198 -1.59 -17.83 11.55
C VAL A 198 -0.58 -18.95 11.32
N ALA A 199 -0.09 -19.12 10.10
CA ALA A 199 0.87 -20.18 9.77
C ALA A 199 2.12 -20.13 10.66
N SER A 200 2.67 -18.93 10.89
CA SER A 200 3.83 -18.76 11.77
C SER A 200 3.51 -19.04 13.23
N LEU A 201 2.31 -18.73 13.71
CA LEU A 201 1.91 -19.01 15.08
C LEU A 201 1.79 -20.52 15.29
N ILE A 202 1.12 -21.21 14.37
CA ILE A 202 0.94 -22.65 14.48
C ILE A 202 2.28 -23.38 14.39
N ASP A 203 3.15 -22.99 13.47
CA ASP A 203 4.51 -23.55 13.36
C ASP A 203 5.27 -23.47 14.68
N ARG A 204 5.17 -22.36 15.42
CA ARG A 204 5.81 -22.20 16.74
C ARG A 204 5.20 -23.08 17.81
N VAL A 205 3.87 -23.17 17.86
CA VAL A 205 3.15 -23.99 18.84
C VAL A 205 3.46 -25.48 18.62
N VAL A 206 3.43 -25.93 17.36
CA VAL A 206 3.69 -27.33 17.00
C VAL A 206 5.17 -27.71 17.15
N SER A 207 6.10 -26.77 16.92
CA SER A 207 7.54 -27.03 17.05
C SER A 207 8.07 -27.00 18.49
N GLU A 208 7.21 -26.90 19.51
CA GLU A 208 7.58 -26.75 20.93
C GLU A 208 8.62 -25.63 21.18
N SER A 209 8.59 -24.57 20.37
CA SER A 209 9.59 -23.51 20.43
C SER A 209 9.35 -22.59 21.64
N ASP A 210 10.32 -22.50 22.55
CA ASP A 210 10.33 -21.54 23.68
C ASP A 210 10.45 -20.06 23.23
N ARG A 211 10.44 -19.78 21.92
CA ARG A 211 10.57 -18.41 21.40
C ARG A 211 9.26 -17.65 21.52
N GLU A 212 9.23 -16.66 22.41
CA GLU A 212 8.14 -15.69 22.48
C GLU A 212 8.03 -14.86 21.18
N ALA A 213 6.78 -14.65 20.74
CA ALA A 213 6.50 -13.78 19.59
C ALA A 213 6.77 -12.32 19.93
N SER A 214 7.45 -11.63 19.01
CA SER A 214 7.85 -10.23 19.18
C SER A 214 7.29 -9.38 18.05
N LEU A 215 6.97 -8.12 18.34
CA LEU A 215 6.59 -7.12 17.33
C LEU A 215 7.55 -7.05 16.12
N TYR A 216 8.83 -7.40 16.30
CA TYR A 216 9.80 -7.43 15.21
C TYR A 216 9.63 -8.62 14.25
N ASP A 217 8.87 -9.65 14.63
CA ASP A 217 8.50 -10.72 13.73
C ASP A 217 7.55 -10.22 12.64
N TRP A 218 6.76 -9.17 12.90
CA TRP A 218 5.82 -8.63 11.93
C TRP A 218 6.47 -8.06 10.66
N PRO A 219 7.49 -7.17 10.74
CA PRO A 219 8.26 -6.74 9.57
C PRO A 219 8.90 -7.91 8.81
N VAL A 220 9.36 -8.96 9.51
CA VAL A 220 9.96 -10.15 8.88
C VAL A 220 8.91 -10.92 8.10
N LEU A 221 7.72 -11.12 8.68
CA LEU A 221 6.59 -11.69 7.98
C LEU A 221 6.35 -10.86 6.73
N ILE A 222 6.07 -9.56 6.82
CA ILE A 222 5.68 -8.75 5.65
C ILE A 222 6.80 -8.33 4.70
N ALA A 223 8.04 -8.73 4.97
CA ALA A 223 9.20 -8.37 4.16
C ALA A 223 9.03 -8.76 2.69
N GLY A 224 8.39 -9.90 2.39
CA GLY A 224 8.15 -10.36 1.02
C GLY A 224 7.34 -9.36 0.18
N VAL A 225 6.26 -8.80 0.72
CA VAL A 225 5.45 -7.76 0.06
C VAL A 225 6.19 -6.45 -0.03
N VAL A 226 6.79 -6.02 1.08
CA VAL A 226 7.49 -4.74 1.15
C VAL A 226 8.65 -4.71 0.14
N LEU A 227 9.46 -5.77 0.11
CA LEU A 227 10.52 -5.96 -0.88
C LEU A 227 9.95 -6.12 -2.29
N GLY A 228 8.95 -6.98 -2.48
CA GLY A 228 8.40 -7.26 -3.80
C GLY A 228 7.83 -6.02 -4.47
N LEU A 229 6.92 -5.31 -3.80
CA LEU A 229 6.34 -4.07 -4.30
C LEU A 229 7.39 -2.96 -4.44
N GLY A 230 8.30 -2.84 -3.46
CA GLY A 230 9.39 -1.85 -3.51
C GLY A 230 10.33 -2.09 -4.69
N ILE A 231 10.67 -3.35 -5.00
CA ILE A 231 11.53 -3.71 -6.13
C ILE A 231 10.80 -3.42 -7.44
N LEU A 232 9.53 -3.80 -7.56
CA LEU A 232 8.73 -3.53 -8.77
C LEU A 232 8.60 -2.02 -9.03
N ALA A 233 8.32 -1.24 -7.98
CA ALA A 233 8.25 0.22 -8.06
C ALA A 233 9.61 0.84 -8.40
N GLY A 234 10.69 0.40 -7.76
CA GLY A 234 12.06 0.84 -8.07
C GLY A 234 12.49 0.51 -9.50
N LEU A 235 12.14 -0.67 -10.01
CA LEU A 235 12.38 -1.07 -11.39
C LEU A 235 11.63 -0.18 -12.38
N ALA A 236 10.38 0.21 -12.06
CA ALA A 236 9.61 1.15 -12.86
C ALA A 236 10.21 2.57 -12.82
N ALA A 237 10.69 3.03 -11.66
CA ALA A 237 11.32 4.34 -11.50
C ALA A 237 12.63 4.48 -12.31
N MET A 238 13.47 3.45 -12.33
CA MET A 238 14.75 3.50 -13.07
C MET A 238 14.60 3.45 -14.59
N ARG A 239 13.42 3.14 -15.11
CA ARG A 239 13.15 3.20 -16.56
C ARG A 239 12.87 4.62 -17.06
N GLY A 240 12.68 5.60 -16.19
CA GLY A 240 12.55 7.00 -16.62
C GLY A 240 13.77 7.51 -17.40
N ASN A 241 13.61 8.65 -18.08
CA ASN A 241 14.68 9.32 -18.84
C ASN A 241 15.94 9.53 -17.99
N THR A 242 17.12 9.45 -18.61
CA THR A 242 18.45 9.54 -17.95
C THR A 242 18.60 10.74 -17.02
N THR A 243 18.03 11.89 -17.39
CA THR A 243 18.05 13.13 -16.61
C THR A 243 17.16 13.09 -15.35
N GLY A 244 16.15 12.21 -15.29
CA GLY A 244 15.17 12.14 -14.20
C GLY A 244 15.23 10.87 -13.34
N LYS A 245 16.10 9.90 -13.65
CA LYS A 245 16.13 8.58 -12.97
C LYS A 245 16.29 8.68 -11.45
N HIS A 246 17.21 9.51 -10.98
CA HIS A 246 17.49 9.66 -9.55
C HIS A 246 16.32 10.31 -8.82
N THR A 247 15.74 11.36 -9.40
CA THR A 247 14.56 12.03 -8.85
C THR A 247 13.37 11.07 -8.78
N GLY A 248 13.12 10.29 -9.84
CA GLY A 248 12.07 9.28 -9.85
C GLY A 248 12.24 8.23 -8.75
N LEU A 249 13.47 7.75 -8.54
CA LEU A 249 13.78 6.79 -7.49
C LEU A 249 13.55 7.38 -6.08
N VAL A 250 14.03 8.60 -5.83
CA VAL A 250 13.86 9.28 -4.53
C VAL A 250 12.39 9.55 -4.24
N VAL A 251 11.63 10.01 -5.24
CA VAL A 251 10.19 10.27 -5.09
C VAL A 251 9.44 8.97 -4.82
N THR A 252 9.79 7.89 -5.53
CA THR A 252 9.18 6.57 -5.31
C THR A 252 9.49 6.07 -3.90
N ALA A 253 10.75 6.15 -3.46
CA ALA A 253 11.16 5.79 -2.11
C ALA A 253 10.46 6.63 -1.03
N ALA A 254 10.31 7.95 -1.24
CA ALA A 254 9.59 8.81 -0.31
C ALA A 254 8.10 8.43 -0.21
N LEU A 255 7.42 8.20 -1.34
CA LEU A 255 6.02 7.76 -1.36
C LEU A 255 5.86 6.38 -0.70
N THR A 256 6.79 5.46 -0.94
CA THR A 256 6.84 4.17 -0.25
C THR A 256 7.05 4.33 1.25
N ALA A 257 7.89 5.28 1.70
CA ALA A 257 8.07 5.58 3.12
C ALA A 257 6.75 5.99 3.78
N PHE A 258 6.05 6.97 3.20
CA PHE A 258 4.74 7.41 3.70
C PHE A 258 3.73 6.28 3.78
N ALA A 259 3.64 5.46 2.72
CA ALA A 259 2.73 4.32 2.68
C ALA A 259 3.05 3.27 3.76
N LEU A 260 4.34 2.94 3.97
CA LEU A 260 4.74 1.94 4.96
C LEU A 260 4.60 2.44 6.40
N ILE A 261 4.87 3.72 6.68
CA ILE A 261 4.59 4.33 7.98
C ILE A 261 3.10 4.23 8.27
N ALA A 262 2.26 4.65 7.32
CA ALA A 262 0.81 4.64 7.50
C ALA A 262 0.24 3.21 7.61
N ALA A 263 0.77 2.25 6.85
CA ALA A 263 0.38 0.85 6.96
C ALA A 263 0.74 0.27 8.33
N GLY A 264 1.91 0.61 8.89
CA GLY A 264 2.30 0.11 10.20
C GLY A 264 1.64 0.77 11.39
N LEU A 265 1.27 2.04 11.30
CA LEU A 265 0.39 2.68 12.28
C LEU A 265 -1.01 2.03 12.31
N GLN A 266 -1.38 1.34 11.23
CA GLN A 266 -2.68 0.68 11.08
C GLN A 266 -2.59 -0.85 11.12
N THR A 267 -1.49 -1.41 11.63
CA THR A 267 -1.38 -2.87 11.76
C THR A 267 -2.39 -3.38 12.80
N PHE A 268 -3.19 -4.36 12.39
CA PHE A 268 -4.21 -4.99 13.25
C PHE A 268 -4.11 -6.51 13.22
N ALA A 269 -4.03 -7.10 12.02
CA ALA A 269 -4.05 -8.56 11.87
C ALA A 269 -2.96 -9.26 12.69
N TYR A 270 -1.75 -8.68 12.73
CA TYR A 270 -0.67 -9.24 13.51
C TYR A 270 -0.95 -9.21 15.01
N SER A 271 -1.29 -8.05 15.57
CA SER A 271 -1.52 -7.89 17.02
C SER A 271 -2.75 -8.68 17.48
N PHE A 272 -3.82 -8.66 16.70
CA PHE A 272 -5.05 -9.39 17.01
C PHE A 272 -4.83 -10.92 17.02
N ILE A 273 -4.17 -11.48 16.01
CA ILE A 273 -3.99 -12.94 15.90
C ILE A 273 -2.93 -13.45 16.87
N SER A 274 -1.80 -12.75 17.00
CA SER A 274 -0.68 -13.21 17.83
C SER A 274 -0.83 -12.85 19.31
N GLY A 275 -1.69 -11.87 19.64
CA GLY A 275 -1.73 -11.27 20.98
C GLY A 275 -0.46 -10.48 21.33
N VAL A 276 0.34 -10.09 20.33
CA VAL A 276 1.65 -9.42 20.54
C VAL A 276 1.62 -7.95 20.11
N PRO A 277 2.23 -7.05 20.92
CA PRO A 277 2.87 -7.35 22.20
C PRO A 277 1.82 -7.39 23.32
N LYS A 278 2.02 -8.28 24.31
CA LYS A 278 1.11 -8.44 25.44
C LYS A 278 1.03 -7.19 26.32
N ASP A 279 2.13 -6.44 26.38
CA ASP A 279 2.27 -5.30 27.29
C ASP A 279 1.84 -3.97 26.66
N VAL A 280 1.71 -3.89 25.32
CA VAL A 280 1.42 -2.64 24.62
C VAL A 280 0.52 -2.87 23.40
N GLU A 281 -0.78 -2.74 23.57
CA GLU A 281 -1.74 -2.83 22.46
C GLU A 281 -1.43 -1.82 21.35
N THR A 282 -1.51 -2.23 20.09
CA THR A 282 -1.31 -1.32 18.95
C THR A 282 -2.43 -0.28 18.87
N PRO A 283 -2.22 0.89 18.21
CA PRO A 283 -3.24 1.93 18.11
C PRO A 283 -4.59 1.42 17.59
N VAL A 284 -4.59 0.54 16.58
CA VAL A 284 -5.82 -0.01 16.01
C VAL A 284 -6.43 -1.10 16.90
N SER A 285 -5.63 -1.90 17.62
CA SER A 285 -6.14 -2.83 18.63
C SER A 285 -6.85 -2.08 19.76
N GLN A 286 -6.26 -1.01 20.29
CA GLN A 286 -6.91 -0.18 21.33
C GLN A 286 -8.24 0.41 20.87
N ILE A 287 -8.33 0.81 19.59
CA ILE A 287 -9.58 1.29 18.98
C ILE A 287 -10.58 0.13 18.89
N PHE A 288 -10.14 -1.02 18.38
CA PHE A 288 -10.98 -2.21 18.24
C PHE A 288 -11.57 -2.64 19.59
N ASP A 289 -10.75 -2.80 20.63
CA ASP A 289 -11.17 -3.36 21.91
C ASP A 289 -12.26 -2.52 22.59
N GLY A 290 -12.15 -1.20 22.55
CA GLY A 290 -13.18 -0.36 23.14
C GLY A 290 -14.41 -0.12 22.25
N LEU A 291 -14.31 -0.32 20.92
CA LEU A 291 -15.50 -0.39 20.06
C LEU A 291 -16.23 -1.72 20.19
N TYR A 292 -15.49 -2.83 20.24
CA TYR A 292 -16.01 -4.19 20.32
C TYR A 292 -16.64 -4.48 21.69
N SER A 293 -15.98 -4.09 22.79
CA SER A 293 -16.51 -4.29 24.15
C SER A 293 -17.70 -3.36 24.46
N GLY A 294 -17.85 -2.25 23.74
CA GLY A 294 -18.88 -1.24 24.00
C GLY A 294 -18.72 -0.50 25.33
N ILE A 295 -17.64 -0.73 26.08
CA ILE A 295 -17.43 -0.16 27.41
C ILE A 295 -17.05 1.33 27.33
N SER A 296 -16.16 1.70 26.40
CA SER A 296 -15.61 3.05 26.27
C SER A 296 -15.53 3.51 24.80
N PRO A 297 -16.67 3.51 24.07
CA PRO A 297 -16.69 3.85 22.65
C PRO A 297 -16.22 5.28 22.38
N GLY A 298 -16.54 6.23 23.25
CA GLY A 298 -16.10 7.63 23.14
C GLY A 298 -14.57 7.78 23.21
N LEU A 299 -13.95 7.14 24.22
CA LEU A 299 -12.49 7.14 24.42
C LEU A 299 -11.77 6.50 23.24
N SER A 300 -12.26 5.35 22.78
CA SER A 300 -11.69 4.63 21.63
C SER A 300 -11.84 5.41 20.34
N THR A 301 -12.97 6.10 20.18
CA THR A 301 -13.18 6.99 19.04
C THR A 301 -12.25 8.21 19.10
N ALA A 302 -11.91 8.73 20.28
CA ALA A 302 -10.89 9.77 20.42
C ALA A 302 -9.51 9.29 19.94
N LYS A 303 -9.11 8.05 20.29
CA LYS A 303 -7.90 7.40 19.74
C LYS A 303 -7.95 7.30 18.21
N SER A 304 -9.11 6.96 17.63
CA SER A 304 -9.32 6.96 16.18
C SER A 304 -9.11 8.34 15.53
N VAL A 305 -9.61 9.42 16.16
CA VAL A 305 -9.41 10.79 15.65
C VAL A 305 -7.92 11.17 15.67
N LEU A 306 -7.19 10.83 16.73
CA LEU A 306 -5.75 11.09 16.82
C LEU A 306 -4.97 10.33 15.74
N LEU A 307 -5.27 9.04 15.56
CA LEU A 307 -4.66 8.23 14.50
C LEU A 307 -4.98 8.79 13.11
N MET A 308 -6.25 9.13 12.86
CA MET A 308 -6.69 9.75 11.59
C MET A 308 -5.97 11.06 11.31
N ALA A 309 -5.72 11.91 12.32
CA ALA A 309 -4.98 13.16 12.14
C ALA A 309 -3.53 12.92 11.68
N ILE A 310 -2.85 11.91 12.25
CA ILE A 310 -1.50 11.50 11.83
C ILE A 310 -1.54 11.00 10.38
N LEU A 311 -2.48 10.13 10.04
CA LEU A 311 -2.63 9.58 8.69
C LEU A 311 -2.96 10.66 7.65
N ALA A 312 -3.78 11.65 8.02
CA ALA A 312 -4.11 12.78 7.17
C ALA A 312 -2.88 13.65 6.88
N ALA A 313 -2.04 13.89 7.88
CA ALA A 313 -0.77 14.59 7.68
C ALA A 313 0.17 13.83 6.75
N LEU A 314 0.31 12.50 6.92
CA LEU A 314 1.09 11.65 6.02
C LEU A 314 0.53 11.65 4.59
N GLY A 315 -0.79 11.58 4.44
CA GLY A 315 -1.49 11.60 3.15
C GLY A 315 -1.30 12.93 2.40
N LEU A 316 -1.42 14.06 3.10
CA LEU A 316 -1.11 15.38 2.56
C LEU A 316 0.36 15.50 2.17
N GLY A 317 1.29 15.03 3.01
CA GLY A 317 2.72 15.01 2.71
C GLY A 317 3.05 14.21 1.44
N ALA A 318 2.52 12.99 1.32
CA ALA A 318 2.67 12.15 0.14
C ALA A 318 2.06 12.80 -1.12
N ALA A 319 0.89 13.42 -0.99
CA ALA A 319 0.25 14.12 -2.11
C ALA A 319 1.08 15.32 -2.57
N LEU A 320 1.65 16.10 -1.65
CA LEU A 320 2.55 17.20 -1.99
C LEU A 320 3.80 16.71 -2.71
N VAL A 321 4.45 15.63 -2.22
CA VAL A 321 5.59 15.02 -2.92
C VAL A 321 5.19 14.57 -4.32
N PHE A 322 4.05 13.89 -4.46
CA PHE A 322 3.53 13.41 -5.75
C PHE A 322 3.25 14.56 -6.74
N ILE A 323 2.58 15.62 -6.29
CA ILE A 323 2.19 16.77 -7.12
C ILE A 323 3.43 17.59 -7.53
N THR A 324 4.29 17.91 -6.57
CA THR A 324 5.49 18.74 -6.79
C THR A 324 6.54 18.03 -7.65
N ALA A 325 6.72 16.72 -7.45
CA ALA A 325 7.55 15.88 -8.32
C ALA A 325 6.96 15.69 -9.72
N ARG A 326 5.69 16.07 -9.93
CA ARG A 326 4.96 15.88 -11.18
C ARG A 326 4.96 14.41 -11.61
N THR A 327 4.74 13.52 -10.65
CA THR A 327 4.78 12.08 -10.87
C THR A 327 3.77 11.68 -11.94
N ARG A 328 4.24 10.97 -12.97
CA ARG A 328 3.42 10.38 -14.05
C ARG A 328 3.85 8.94 -14.28
N ILE A 329 2.90 8.10 -14.65
CA ILE A 329 3.16 6.71 -15.01
C ILE A 329 2.99 6.60 -16.52
N ASP A 330 4.07 6.20 -17.20
CA ASP A 330 4.10 6.00 -18.65
C ASP A 330 4.22 4.51 -18.98
N VAL A 331 3.64 4.11 -20.11
CA VAL A 331 3.66 2.71 -20.60
C VAL A 331 4.44 2.65 -21.92
N GLU A 332 5.76 2.60 -21.87
CA GLU A 332 6.59 2.70 -23.07
C GLU A 332 6.44 1.49 -24.01
N PRO A 333 6.46 1.71 -25.35
CA PRO A 333 6.72 0.62 -26.29
C PRO A 333 8.04 -0.03 -25.88
N ARG A 334 8.11 -1.37 -25.94
CA ARG A 334 9.31 -2.12 -25.56
C ARG A 334 10.47 -1.71 -26.48
N THR A 335 11.27 -0.75 -26.05
CA THR A 335 12.54 -0.45 -26.72
C THR A 335 13.50 -1.60 -26.42
N ALA A 336 14.26 -2.03 -27.42
CA ALA A 336 15.31 -3.00 -27.22
C ALA A 336 16.40 -2.32 -26.39
N ASP A 337 16.34 -2.48 -25.06
CA ASP A 337 17.42 -2.06 -24.18
C ASP A 337 18.72 -2.67 -24.71
N ALA A 338 19.66 -1.83 -25.17
CA ALA A 338 20.99 -2.30 -25.54
C ALA A 338 21.61 -2.96 -24.31
N PRO A 339 22.20 -4.16 -24.42
CA PRO A 339 22.80 -4.84 -23.28
C PRO A 339 23.93 -3.96 -22.72
N ALA A 340 23.70 -3.37 -21.56
CA ALA A 340 24.77 -2.71 -20.82
C ALA A 340 25.71 -3.81 -20.28
N PRO A 341 27.04 -3.73 -20.51
CA PRO A 341 27.98 -4.63 -19.87
C PRO A 341 27.98 -4.33 -18.36
N GLY A 342 27.24 -5.15 -17.61
CA GLY A 342 27.05 -5.01 -16.16
C GLY A 342 27.24 -6.35 -15.46
N ASN A 343 27.58 -6.30 -14.16
CA ASN A 343 27.80 -7.46 -13.29
C ASN A 343 26.53 -8.32 -13.11
N THR A 344 26.16 -9.11 -14.12
CA THR A 344 25.05 -10.08 -14.07
C THR A 344 25.17 -11.00 -12.87
N VAL A 345 26.39 -11.39 -12.49
CA VAL A 345 26.67 -12.22 -11.32
C VAL A 345 26.11 -11.59 -10.04
N LEU A 346 26.35 -10.29 -9.81
CA LEU A 346 25.94 -9.63 -8.58
C LEU A 346 24.42 -9.54 -8.45
N GLY A 347 23.70 -9.23 -9.52
CA GLY A 347 22.24 -9.18 -9.45
C GLY A 347 21.58 -10.56 -9.44
N VAL A 348 22.19 -11.59 -10.04
CA VAL A 348 21.73 -12.98 -9.85
C VAL A 348 21.92 -13.41 -8.39
N VAL A 349 23.07 -13.13 -7.79
CA VAL A 349 23.32 -13.42 -6.36
C VAL A 349 22.32 -12.67 -5.48
N ALA A 350 22.09 -11.38 -5.72
CA ALA A 350 21.10 -10.59 -4.99
C ALA A 350 19.69 -11.17 -5.14
N LEU A 351 19.28 -11.55 -6.36
CA LEU A 351 17.99 -12.19 -6.61
C LEU A 351 17.84 -13.49 -5.83
N VAL A 352 18.86 -14.36 -5.84
CA VAL A 352 18.84 -15.65 -5.15
C VAL A 352 18.76 -15.46 -3.64
N LEU A 353 19.56 -14.56 -3.06
CA LEU A 353 19.55 -14.30 -1.62
C LEU A 353 18.21 -13.74 -1.14
N LEU A 354 17.67 -12.77 -1.87
CA LEU A 354 16.39 -12.17 -1.52
C LEU A 354 15.22 -13.14 -1.75
N LEU A 355 15.29 -13.96 -2.80
CA LEU A 355 14.31 -15.03 -3.02
C LEU A 355 14.38 -16.08 -1.92
N ALA A 356 15.57 -16.50 -1.49
CA ALA A 356 15.73 -17.42 -0.38
C ALA A 356 15.12 -16.86 0.91
N ALA A 357 15.34 -15.57 1.20
CA ALA A 357 14.72 -14.90 2.35
C ALA A 357 13.18 -14.85 2.24
N ALA A 358 12.64 -14.56 1.06
CA ALA A 358 11.19 -14.55 0.83
C ALA A 358 10.57 -15.96 0.95
N VAL A 359 11.21 -16.99 0.36
CA VAL A 359 10.77 -18.38 0.48
C VAL A 359 10.84 -18.86 1.92
N TYR A 360 11.89 -18.49 2.66
CA TYR A 360 12.01 -18.80 4.08
C TYR A 360 10.86 -18.20 4.90
N ALA A 361 10.50 -16.93 4.66
CA ALA A 361 9.37 -16.30 5.34
C ALA A 361 8.01 -16.90 4.95
N LEU A 362 7.87 -17.39 3.72
CA LEU A 362 6.66 -18.06 3.23
C LEU A 362 6.60 -19.55 3.61
N LEU A 363 7.71 -20.15 4.05
CA LEU A 363 7.83 -21.59 4.27
C LEU A 363 6.78 -22.15 5.26
N PRO A 364 6.49 -21.50 6.41
CA PRO A 364 5.48 -22.00 7.33
C PRO A 364 4.09 -22.10 6.70
N TRP A 365 3.77 -21.19 5.77
CA TRP A 365 2.51 -21.21 5.03
C TRP A 365 2.53 -22.21 3.88
N LEU A 366 3.62 -22.26 3.11
CA LEU A 366 3.79 -23.20 1.99
C LEU A 366 3.78 -24.67 2.43
N ALA A 367 4.39 -24.99 3.57
CA ALA A 367 4.44 -26.34 4.12
C ALA A 367 3.04 -26.88 4.47
N ARG A 368 2.07 -25.98 4.64
CA ARG A 368 0.68 -26.28 5.05
C ARG A 368 -0.33 -26.16 3.91
N LEU A 369 0.13 -25.91 2.68
CA LEU A 369 -0.73 -25.75 1.49
C LEU A 369 -1.47 -27.03 1.03
N GLY A 370 -1.44 -28.11 1.80
CA GLY A 370 -2.16 -29.34 1.51
C GLY A 370 -2.75 -30.02 2.75
N GLU A 371 -2.73 -29.35 3.91
CA GLU A 371 -3.45 -29.82 5.08
C GLU A 371 -4.94 -29.81 4.74
N ASP A 372 -5.62 -30.95 4.94
CA ASP A 372 -7.05 -31.06 4.66
C ASP A 372 -7.78 -29.98 5.47
N THR A 373 -8.55 -29.15 4.78
CA THR A 373 -9.52 -28.27 5.44
C THR A 373 -10.63 -29.19 5.95
N SER A 374 -10.47 -29.68 7.17
CA SER A 374 -11.19 -30.80 7.78
C SER A 374 -12.71 -30.87 7.47
N GLU A 375 -13.14 -32.12 7.27
CA GLU A 375 -14.49 -32.66 7.15
C GLU A 375 -15.68 -31.67 7.32
N GLY A 376 -16.18 -31.13 6.20
CA GLY A 376 -17.55 -30.57 6.12
C GLY A 376 -17.68 -29.06 5.86
N ALA A 377 -16.58 -28.30 5.83
CA ALA A 377 -16.64 -26.90 5.43
C ALA A 377 -16.82 -26.76 3.90
N ASP A 378 -17.95 -26.21 3.46
CA ASP A 378 -18.18 -25.89 2.04
C ASP A 378 -17.22 -24.77 1.60
N LEU A 379 -16.17 -25.14 0.85
CA LEU A 379 -15.17 -24.21 0.28
C LEU A 379 -15.85 -23.08 -0.50
N TRP A 380 -16.94 -23.37 -1.21
CA TRP A 380 -17.68 -22.36 -1.96
C TRP A 380 -18.34 -21.34 -1.04
N LEU A 381 -18.93 -21.80 0.08
CA LEU A 381 -19.48 -20.94 1.11
C LEU A 381 -18.39 -20.05 1.73
N ALA A 382 -17.21 -20.62 2.03
CA ALA A 382 -16.07 -19.87 2.56
C ALA A 382 -15.58 -18.80 1.57
N ILE A 383 -15.43 -19.14 0.28
CA ILE A 383 -15.07 -18.18 -0.78
C ILE A 383 -16.13 -17.08 -0.89
N ARG A 384 -17.40 -17.44 -1.00
CA ARG A 384 -18.50 -16.48 -1.18
C ARG A 384 -18.58 -15.49 -0.03
N ARG A 385 -18.39 -15.94 1.21
CA ARG A 385 -18.49 -15.08 2.40
C ARG A 385 -17.24 -14.24 2.63
N THR A 386 -16.05 -14.79 2.37
CA THR A 386 -14.79 -14.06 2.53
C THR A 386 -14.56 -13.05 1.40
N TRP A 387 -14.93 -13.39 0.16
CA TRP A 387 -14.60 -12.59 -1.03
C TRP A 387 -15.80 -11.84 -1.64
N GLY A 388 -17.04 -12.24 -1.32
CA GLY A 388 -18.26 -11.63 -1.85
C GLY A 388 -18.41 -10.15 -1.46
N PRO A 389 -18.46 -9.79 -0.17
CA PRO A 389 -18.58 -8.39 0.24
C PRO A 389 -17.39 -7.50 -0.25
N PRO A 390 -16.12 -7.96 -0.17
CA PRO A 390 -14.99 -7.24 -0.78
C PRO A 390 -15.13 -7.04 -2.29
N LEU A 391 -15.71 -7.99 -3.02
CA LEU A 391 -15.95 -7.86 -4.46
C LEU A 391 -16.93 -6.74 -4.76
N ILE A 392 -18.02 -6.60 -3.99
CA ILE A 392 -18.98 -5.50 -4.14
C ILE A 392 -18.28 -4.16 -3.86
N THR A 393 -17.53 -4.07 -2.75
CA THR A 393 -16.76 -2.87 -2.38
C THR A 393 -15.81 -2.46 -3.52
N THR A 394 -15.07 -3.43 -4.05
CA THR A 394 -14.10 -3.23 -5.13
C THR A 394 -14.78 -2.82 -6.43
N ALA A 395 -15.91 -3.45 -6.76
CA ALA A 395 -16.68 -3.16 -7.96
C ALA A 395 -17.25 -1.73 -7.99
N VAL A 396 -17.47 -1.12 -6.82
CA VAL A 396 -17.87 0.30 -6.70
C VAL A 396 -16.64 1.20 -6.67
N ALA A 397 -15.68 0.90 -5.80
CA ALA A 397 -14.53 1.76 -5.53
C ALA A 397 -13.57 1.90 -6.74
N LEU A 398 -13.38 0.83 -7.51
CA LEU A 398 -12.48 0.82 -8.66
C LEU A 398 -12.99 1.74 -9.80
N PRO A 399 -14.23 1.60 -10.32
CA PRO A 399 -14.75 2.53 -11.31
C PRO A 399 -14.72 3.99 -10.85
N VAL A 400 -15.10 4.26 -9.59
CA VAL A 400 -15.08 5.62 -9.04
C VAL A 400 -13.66 6.21 -9.06
N ALA A 401 -12.66 5.41 -8.65
CA ALA A 401 -11.25 5.81 -8.73
C ALA A 401 -10.78 6.02 -10.18
N VAL A 402 -11.20 5.16 -11.12
CA VAL A 402 -10.90 5.30 -12.56
C VAL A 402 -11.51 6.58 -13.14
N LEU A 403 -12.77 6.88 -12.83
CA LEU A 403 -13.45 8.10 -13.28
C LEU A 403 -12.76 9.36 -12.74
N GLY A 404 -12.40 9.36 -11.46
CA GLY A 404 -11.65 10.46 -10.85
C GLY A 404 -10.27 10.64 -11.45
N GLY A 405 -9.53 9.54 -11.60
CA GLY A 405 -8.22 9.55 -12.26
C GLY A 405 -8.31 10.04 -13.70
N TYR A 406 -9.34 9.65 -14.44
CA TYR A 406 -9.55 10.06 -15.84
C TYR A 406 -9.91 11.55 -15.94
N ALA A 407 -10.81 12.03 -15.08
CA ALA A 407 -11.18 13.45 -15.01
C ALA A 407 -9.95 14.34 -14.70
N ILE A 408 -9.14 13.95 -13.70
CA ILE A 408 -7.96 14.69 -13.29
C ILE A 408 -6.82 14.56 -14.32
N GLY A 409 -6.57 13.35 -14.81
CA GLY A 409 -5.42 13.01 -15.66
C GLY A 409 -5.59 13.34 -17.15
N VAL A 410 -6.75 13.02 -17.74
CA VAL A 410 -7.04 13.23 -19.16
C VAL A 410 -7.75 14.56 -19.39
N LEU A 411 -8.86 14.79 -18.69
CA LEU A 411 -9.71 15.94 -18.96
C LEU A 411 -9.13 17.24 -18.39
N ARG A 412 -8.31 17.17 -17.34
CA ARG A 412 -7.52 18.29 -16.79
C ARG A 412 -8.32 19.61 -16.74
N PRO A 413 -9.42 19.68 -15.96
CA PRO A 413 -10.31 20.85 -15.94
C PRO A 413 -9.61 22.17 -15.59
N LEU A 414 -8.46 22.11 -14.91
CA LEU A 414 -7.62 23.24 -14.51
C LEU A 414 -6.26 23.21 -15.24
N GLY A 415 -6.17 22.53 -16.38
CA GLY A 415 -4.92 22.33 -17.11
C GLY A 415 -3.86 21.65 -16.26
N ASN A 416 -2.66 22.23 -16.20
CA ASN A 416 -1.54 21.70 -15.41
C ASN A 416 -1.82 21.73 -13.90
N ALA A 417 -2.72 22.60 -13.44
CA ALA A 417 -3.09 22.70 -12.03
C ALA A 417 -4.04 21.58 -11.58
N SER A 418 -4.58 20.77 -12.49
CA SER A 418 -5.51 19.68 -12.12
C SER A 418 -4.94 18.68 -11.13
N ARG A 419 -3.60 18.52 -11.04
CA ARG A 419 -2.98 17.68 -10.01
C ARG A 419 -3.27 18.17 -8.59
N TRP A 420 -3.47 19.47 -8.38
CA TRP A 420 -3.82 20.04 -7.07
C TRP A 420 -5.21 19.60 -6.59
N LEU A 421 -6.11 19.17 -7.49
CA LEU A 421 -7.39 18.57 -7.10
C LEU A 421 -7.21 17.29 -6.29
N LEU A 422 -6.05 16.62 -6.39
CA LEU A 422 -5.73 15.46 -5.56
C LEU A 422 -5.62 15.81 -4.07
N LEU A 423 -5.31 17.07 -3.72
CA LEU A 423 -5.29 17.50 -2.32
C LEU A 423 -6.65 17.40 -1.64
N LEU A 424 -7.75 17.45 -2.40
CA LEU A 424 -9.09 17.24 -1.86
C LEU A 424 -9.25 15.84 -1.26
N PHE A 425 -8.56 14.84 -1.81
CA PHE A 425 -8.63 13.44 -1.37
C PHE A 425 -7.47 13.04 -0.45
N ALA A 426 -6.39 13.83 -0.45
CA ALA A 426 -5.15 13.52 0.24
C ALA A 426 -5.26 13.23 1.75
N PRO A 427 -6.12 13.92 2.54
CA PRO A 427 -6.28 13.60 3.97
C PRO A 427 -6.70 12.15 4.26
N TRP A 428 -7.30 11.46 3.29
CA TRP A 428 -7.73 10.07 3.44
C TRP A 428 -6.92 9.10 2.59
N LEU A 429 -5.81 9.56 1.98
CA LEU A 429 -4.97 8.73 1.12
C LEU A 429 -4.51 7.44 1.81
N PHE A 430 -4.22 7.51 3.11
CA PHE A 430 -3.80 6.36 3.89
C PHE A 430 -4.78 5.97 4.99
N VAL A 431 -6.02 6.45 4.97
CA VAL A 431 -7.02 6.10 5.99
C VAL A 431 -7.66 4.76 5.61
N GLY A 432 -7.40 3.72 6.40
CA GLY A 432 -8.03 2.41 6.30
C GLY A 432 -9.35 2.32 7.08
N SER A 433 -9.81 1.10 7.33
CA SER A 433 -11.05 0.81 8.07
C SER A 433 -10.96 1.19 9.55
N GLY A 434 -9.79 1.01 10.19
CA GLY A 434 -9.53 1.28 11.61
C GLY A 434 -10.01 2.67 12.09
N PRO A 435 -9.44 3.77 11.58
CA PRO A 435 -9.76 5.11 12.06
C PRO A 435 -11.22 5.55 11.85
N LEU A 436 -11.94 4.92 10.93
CA LEU A 436 -13.36 5.22 10.64
C LEU A 436 -14.31 4.14 11.19
N GLY A 437 -13.81 3.17 11.95
CA GLY A 437 -14.57 2.01 12.42
C GLY A 437 -15.83 2.40 13.20
N ALA A 438 -15.72 3.36 14.12
CA ALA A 438 -16.84 3.81 14.96
C ALA A 438 -18.01 4.36 14.15
N ALA A 439 -17.75 5.31 13.26
CA ALA A 439 -18.78 5.92 12.42
C ALA A 439 -19.37 4.93 11.41
N ASN A 440 -18.55 4.04 10.86
CA ASN A 440 -19.03 3.01 9.94
C ASN A 440 -19.90 1.97 10.65
N LEU A 441 -19.53 1.55 11.86
CA LEU A 441 -20.31 0.63 12.68
C LEU A 441 -21.66 1.25 13.06
N GLU A 442 -21.66 2.50 13.53
CA GLU A 442 -22.89 3.22 13.85
C GLU A 442 -23.82 3.35 12.63
N ALA A 443 -23.26 3.66 11.47
CA ALA A 443 -24.05 3.85 10.27
C ALA A 443 -24.67 2.54 9.73
N VAL A 444 -24.11 1.39 10.10
CA VAL A 444 -24.70 0.06 9.83
C VAL A 444 -25.69 -0.33 10.94
N ALA A 445 -25.39 -0.01 12.20
CA ALA A 445 -26.23 -0.30 13.36
C ALA A 445 -27.57 0.49 13.36
N GLY A 446 -27.57 1.74 12.89
CA GLY A 446 -28.74 2.63 12.91
C GLY A 446 -29.92 2.19 12.06
N GLU A 447 -29.75 1.22 11.16
CA GLU A 447 -30.82 0.67 10.33
C GLU A 447 -31.64 -0.42 11.05
N GLY A 448 -31.34 -0.72 12.32
CA GLY A 448 -32.05 -1.74 13.11
C GLY A 448 -31.73 -3.18 12.68
N GLU A 449 -30.84 -3.35 11.70
CA GLU A 449 -30.46 -4.63 11.10
C GLU A 449 -29.23 -5.26 11.78
N TYR A 450 -29.16 -5.20 13.12
CA TYR A 450 -28.04 -5.78 13.88
C TYR A 450 -27.72 -7.24 13.47
N MET A 451 -28.75 -8.00 13.13
CA MET A 451 -28.65 -9.44 12.82
C MET A 451 -28.19 -9.78 11.38
N VAL A 452 -27.99 -8.81 10.47
CA VAL A 452 -27.60 -9.05 9.05
C VAL A 452 -26.23 -8.42 8.70
N ILE A 453 -25.57 -7.85 9.72
CA ILE A 453 -24.37 -6.99 9.60
C ILE A 453 -23.18 -7.67 8.89
N GLY A 454 -23.03 -8.98 9.03
CA GLY A 454 -21.88 -9.74 8.49
C GLY A 454 -21.76 -9.78 6.96
N SER A 455 -22.70 -9.17 6.22
CA SER A 455 -22.70 -9.10 4.75
C SER A 455 -22.40 -7.71 4.17
N PHE A 456 -22.33 -6.66 5.00
CA PHE A 456 -22.20 -5.31 4.47
C PHE A 456 -20.76 -5.01 4.02
N PRO A 457 -20.58 -4.54 2.77
CA PRO A 457 -19.29 -4.08 2.30
C PRO A 457 -18.79 -2.92 3.17
N ALA A 458 -17.49 -2.91 3.47
CA ALA A 458 -16.87 -1.73 4.08
C ALA A 458 -17.20 -0.50 3.22
N ARG A 459 -17.59 0.62 3.85
CA ARG A 459 -18.08 1.82 3.14
C ARG A 459 -16.96 2.61 2.44
N ALA A 460 -15.93 1.95 1.91
CA ALA A 460 -14.85 2.55 1.15
C ALA A 460 -15.25 2.71 -0.34
N TRP A 461 -16.19 3.60 -0.64
CA TRP A 461 -16.76 3.75 -2.00
C TRP A 461 -15.81 4.38 -3.04
N VAL A 462 -14.64 4.85 -2.61
CA VAL A 462 -13.55 5.27 -3.50
C VAL A 462 -12.22 4.84 -2.91
N ALA A 463 -11.41 4.14 -3.71
CA ALA A 463 -10.06 3.77 -3.32
C ALA A 463 -9.09 4.91 -3.67
N ILE A 464 -8.85 5.80 -2.70
CA ILE A 464 -8.08 7.03 -2.92
C ILE A 464 -6.65 6.75 -3.42
N PRO A 465 -5.89 5.76 -2.90
CA PRO A 465 -4.59 5.41 -3.49
C PRO A 465 -4.65 5.11 -4.98
N LEU A 466 -5.69 4.39 -5.42
CA LEU A 466 -5.88 4.05 -6.84
C LEU A 466 -6.25 5.28 -7.66
N LEU A 467 -7.02 6.22 -7.10
CA LEU A 467 -7.32 7.50 -7.76
C LEU A 467 -6.03 8.26 -8.10
N PHE A 468 -5.06 8.30 -7.18
CA PHE A 468 -3.74 8.89 -7.43
C PHE A 468 -2.96 8.14 -8.52
N VAL A 469 -2.92 6.81 -8.46
CA VAL A 469 -2.26 5.97 -9.47
C VAL A 469 -2.87 6.18 -10.85
N PHE A 470 -4.20 6.16 -10.96
CA PHE A 470 -4.90 6.38 -12.23
C PHE A 470 -4.75 7.82 -12.73
N ALA A 471 -4.75 8.82 -11.84
CA ALA A 471 -4.44 10.19 -12.24
C ALA A 471 -3.03 10.29 -12.86
N ALA A 472 -2.01 9.67 -12.26
CA ALA A 472 -0.66 9.62 -12.82
C ALA A 472 -0.58 8.85 -14.14
N LEU A 473 -1.24 7.69 -14.24
CA LEU A 473 -1.27 6.86 -15.44
C LEU A 473 -1.94 7.59 -16.60
N PHE A 474 -3.16 8.07 -16.38
CA PHE A 474 -3.93 8.73 -17.42
C PHE A 474 -3.31 10.06 -17.85
N TRP A 475 -2.59 10.74 -16.94
CA TRP A 475 -1.81 11.90 -17.31
C TRP A 475 -0.72 11.56 -18.32
N GLY A 476 0.12 10.55 -18.03
CA GLY A 476 1.20 10.11 -18.92
C GLY A 476 0.69 9.60 -20.27
N LEU A 477 -0.36 8.77 -20.24
CA LEU A 477 -0.97 8.25 -21.46
C LEU A 477 -1.62 9.33 -22.34
N GLU A 478 -2.23 10.36 -21.73
CA GLU A 478 -2.80 11.49 -22.48
C GLU A 478 -1.71 12.36 -23.13
N ASP A 479 -0.60 12.62 -22.42
CA ASP A 479 0.54 13.35 -22.99
C ASP A 479 1.09 12.60 -24.22
N ARG A 480 1.23 11.28 -24.12
CA ARG A 480 1.66 10.46 -25.27
C ARG A 480 0.64 10.47 -26.40
N ARG A 481 -0.66 10.37 -26.09
CA ARG A 481 -1.72 10.40 -27.11
C ARG A 481 -1.67 11.72 -27.89
N ARG A 482 -1.44 12.84 -27.21
CA ARG A 482 -1.27 14.16 -27.84
C ARG A 482 -0.02 14.23 -28.71
N ALA A 483 1.11 13.73 -28.22
CA ALA A 483 2.34 13.68 -29.01
C ALA A 483 2.16 12.88 -30.31
N ALA A 484 1.54 11.70 -30.23
CA ALA A 484 1.26 10.87 -31.41
C ALA A 484 0.33 11.58 -32.42
N LEU A 485 -0.67 12.34 -31.94
CA LEU A 485 -1.53 13.13 -32.82
C LEU A 485 -0.78 14.27 -33.52
N ILE A 486 0.15 14.93 -32.82
CA ILE A 486 1.01 15.98 -33.41
C ILE A 486 1.96 15.37 -34.46
N GLU A 487 2.42 14.13 -34.24
CA GLU A 487 3.21 13.35 -35.20
C GLU A 487 2.37 12.81 -36.39
N GLY A 488 1.06 13.06 -36.42
CA GLY A 488 0.18 12.70 -37.53
C GLY A 488 -0.49 11.33 -37.42
N ALA A 489 -0.44 10.66 -36.25
CA ALA A 489 -1.17 9.41 -36.04
C ALA A 489 -2.69 9.60 -36.15
N GLU A 490 -3.40 8.58 -36.64
CA GLU A 490 -4.86 8.65 -36.76
C GLU A 490 -5.52 8.74 -35.36
N PRO A 491 -6.53 9.61 -35.15
CA PRO A 491 -7.19 9.76 -33.85
C PRO A 491 -7.74 8.46 -33.25
N ARG A 492 -8.20 7.53 -34.10
CA ARG A 492 -8.70 6.22 -33.68
C ARG A 492 -7.58 5.33 -33.14
N GLU A 493 -6.44 5.29 -33.82
CA GLU A 493 -5.28 4.51 -33.42
C GLU A 493 -4.69 5.01 -32.10
N ALA A 494 -4.54 6.34 -31.97
CA ALA A 494 -4.05 6.96 -30.74
C ALA A 494 -4.97 6.66 -29.54
N ARG A 495 -6.30 6.68 -29.74
CA ARG A 495 -7.28 6.31 -28.72
C ARG A 495 -7.21 4.83 -28.34
N LEU A 496 -7.08 3.94 -29.31
CA LEU A 496 -6.96 2.50 -29.05
C LEU A 496 -5.66 2.16 -28.32
N ALA A 497 -4.54 2.82 -28.68
CA ALA A 497 -3.27 2.70 -27.97
C ALA A 497 -3.37 3.14 -26.51
N PHE A 498 -4.07 4.25 -26.24
CA PHE A 498 -4.36 4.73 -24.88
C PHE A 498 -5.09 3.66 -24.06
N PHE A 499 -6.21 3.14 -24.56
CA PHE A 499 -7.00 2.14 -23.82
C PHE A 499 -6.24 0.83 -23.62
N LYS A 500 -5.54 0.35 -24.65
CA LYS A 500 -4.71 -0.87 -24.57
C LYS A 500 -3.59 -0.74 -23.53
N ALA A 501 -3.05 0.46 -23.34
CA ALA A 501 -2.04 0.73 -22.33
C ALA A 501 -2.62 0.88 -20.91
N ALA A 502 -3.83 1.42 -20.78
CA ALA A 502 -4.48 1.63 -19.48
C ALA A 502 -5.09 0.34 -18.89
N TRP A 503 -5.74 -0.47 -19.71
CA TRP A 503 -6.56 -1.60 -19.27
C TRP A 503 -5.83 -2.59 -18.34
N PRO A 504 -4.59 -3.03 -18.63
CA PRO A 504 -3.91 -3.98 -17.75
C PRO A 504 -3.62 -3.41 -16.35
N MET A 505 -3.35 -2.10 -16.22
CA MET A 505 -3.20 -1.47 -14.91
C MET A 505 -4.51 -1.45 -14.14
N ILE A 506 -5.63 -1.13 -14.81
CA ILE A 506 -6.95 -1.11 -14.17
C ILE A 506 -7.28 -2.49 -13.60
N VAL A 507 -7.05 -3.55 -14.38
CA VAL A 507 -7.25 -4.93 -13.93
C VAL A 507 -6.32 -5.29 -12.76
N LEU A 508 -5.03 -4.98 -12.86
CA LEU A 508 -4.05 -5.26 -11.82
C LEU A 508 -4.39 -4.55 -10.50
N MET A 509 -4.75 -3.27 -10.56
CA MET A 509 -5.15 -2.48 -9.40
C MET A 509 -6.50 -2.92 -8.83
N GLY A 510 -7.43 -3.37 -9.69
CA GLY A 510 -8.69 -3.98 -9.25
C GLY A 510 -8.47 -5.27 -8.45
N LEU A 511 -7.59 -6.15 -8.93
CA LEU A 511 -7.19 -7.35 -8.20
C LEU A 511 -6.49 -7.00 -6.88
N ALA A 512 -5.55 -6.06 -6.89
CA ALA A 512 -4.87 -5.62 -5.67
C ALA A 512 -5.86 -5.05 -4.64
N LEU A 513 -6.83 -4.22 -5.07
CA LEU A 513 -7.87 -3.68 -4.21
C LEU A 513 -8.78 -4.77 -3.64
N LEU A 514 -9.18 -5.74 -4.47
CA LEU A 514 -9.97 -6.89 -4.02
C LEU A 514 -9.24 -7.68 -2.93
N LEU A 515 -7.95 -7.95 -3.12
CA LEU A 515 -7.12 -8.64 -2.14
C LEU A 515 -7.03 -7.84 -0.83
N VAL A 516 -6.78 -6.53 -0.90
CA VAL A 516 -6.72 -5.65 0.30
C VAL A 516 -8.05 -5.70 1.07
N ASN A 517 -9.18 -5.54 0.38
CA ASN A 517 -10.50 -5.59 1.01
C ASN A 517 -10.82 -6.98 1.59
N ALA A 518 -10.36 -8.05 0.94
CA ALA A 518 -10.54 -9.42 1.43
C ALA A 518 -9.68 -9.73 2.66
N GLN A 519 -8.61 -8.99 2.88
CA GLN A 519 -7.69 -9.13 4.00
C GLN A 519 -7.88 -8.06 5.09
N ASP A 520 -8.96 -7.26 5.01
CA ASP A 520 -9.31 -6.26 6.03
C ASP A 520 -9.90 -6.93 7.28
N LEU A 521 -9.01 -7.54 8.07
CA LEU A 521 -9.39 -8.29 9.25
C LEU A 521 -10.07 -7.39 10.30
N PHE A 522 -9.68 -6.12 10.39
CA PHE A 522 -10.29 -5.18 11.33
C PHE A 522 -11.79 -5.04 11.08
N TRP A 523 -12.18 -4.75 9.84
CA TRP A 523 -13.60 -4.62 9.51
C TRP A 523 -14.34 -5.94 9.70
N GLN A 524 -13.74 -7.05 9.25
CA GLN A 524 -14.31 -8.38 9.40
C GLN A 524 -14.57 -8.76 10.86
N GLN A 525 -13.70 -8.35 11.80
CA GLN A 525 -13.91 -8.57 13.23
C GLN A 525 -14.95 -7.63 13.83
N LEU A 526 -14.93 -6.36 13.44
CA LEU A 526 -15.86 -5.38 13.98
C LEU A 526 -17.32 -5.70 13.60
N THR A 527 -17.53 -6.29 12.42
CA THR A 527 -18.85 -6.72 11.93
C THR A 527 -19.20 -8.17 12.26
N PHE A 528 -18.37 -8.87 13.04
CA PHE A 528 -18.57 -10.28 13.36
C PHE A 528 -19.78 -10.45 14.30
N GLN A 529 -20.89 -10.91 13.76
CA GLN A 529 -22.07 -11.32 14.56
C GLN A 529 -22.56 -12.74 14.25
N ASP A 530 -22.12 -13.32 13.12
CA ASP A 530 -22.42 -14.69 12.74
C ASP A 530 -21.08 -15.44 12.67
N MET A 531 -20.93 -16.58 13.36
CA MET A 531 -19.75 -17.48 13.35
C MET A 531 -19.36 -18.00 11.94
N LEU A 532 -20.00 -17.46 10.91
CA LEU A 532 -20.17 -18.01 9.60
C LEU A 532 -19.59 -17.11 8.49
N SER A 533 -19.42 -15.78 8.69
CA SER A 533 -19.02 -14.83 7.62
C SER A 533 -17.53 -14.47 7.54
N SER A 534 -16.82 -14.36 8.67
CA SER A 534 -15.34 -14.30 8.77
C SER A 534 -14.76 -15.52 9.51
N GLY A 535 -15.64 -16.48 9.79
CA GLY A 535 -15.46 -17.63 10.67
C GLY A 535 -14.35 -18.62 10.32
N PRO A 536 -13.99 -18.96 9.08
CA PRO A 536 -13.14 -20.14 8.88
C PRO A 536 -11.73 -20.01 9.49
N MET A 537 -11.06 -18.88 9.27
CA MET A 537 -9.69 -18.67 9.76
C MET A 537 -9.65 -18.33 11.27
N ILE A 538 -10.69 -17.68 11.80
CA ILE A 538 -10.74 -17.33 13.23
C ILE A 538 -11.37 -18.43 14.06
N SER A 539 -12.40 -19.13 13.57
CA SER A 539 -12.90 -20.37 14.18
C SER A 539 -11.78 -21.40 14.31
N ALA A 540 -10.88 -21.49 13.32
CA ALA A 540 -9.66 -22.28 13.43
C ALA A 540 -8.75 -21.83 14.59
N LEU A 541 -8.59 -20.52 14.81
CA LEU A 541 -7.81 -19.96 15.91
C LEU A 541 -8.50 -20.15 17.27
N GLU A 542 -9.81 -19.90 17.35
CA GLU A 542 -10.62 -19.93 18.58
C GLU A 542 -10.83 -21.35 19.10
N ASN A 543 -11.01 -22.32 18.20
CA ASN A 543 -11.18 -23.72 18.59
C ASN A 543 -9.86 -24.45 18.85
N LEU A 544 -8.71 -23.76 18.68
CA LEU A 544 -7.36 -24.29 18.91
C LEU A 544 -7.09 -25.64 18.21
N GLU A 545 -7.84 -25.98 17.15
CA GLU A 545 -7.63 -27.17 16.33
C GLU A 545 -6.47 -26.94 15.34
N PHE A 546 -5.36 -26.42 15.84
CA PHE A 546 -4.18 -26.02 15.08
C PHE A 546 -3.55 -27.17 14.28
N GLU A 547 -3.77 -28.40 14.71
CA GLU A 547 -3.29 -29.61 14.04
C GLU A 547 -4.13 -29.99 12.81
N GLN A 548 -5.39 -29.53 12.73
CA GLN A 548 -6.35 -29.93 11.70
C GLN A 548 -6.89 -28.74 10.89
N SER A 549 -6.59 -27.51 11.31
CA SER A 549 -7.05 -26.30 10.64
C SER A 549 -6.10 -25.87 9.52
N GLY A 550 -6.51 -26.14 8.28
CA GLY A 550 -5.76 -25.74 7.10
C GLY A 550 -5.67 -24.22 6.93
N VAL A 551 -4.43 -23.72 6.79
CA VAL A 551 -4.09 -22.32 6.48
C VAL A 551 -4.71 -21.84 5.13
N ALA A 552 -5.12 -22.79 4.29
CA ALA A 552 -5.79 -22.56 3.02
C ALA A 552 -7.16 -21.85 3.13
N LEU A 553 -7.78 -21.82 4.31
CA LEU A 553 -9.07 -21.13 4.53
C LEU A 553 -8.95 -19.60 4.41
N GLY A 554 -7.81 -19.02 4.82
CA GLY A 554 -7.59 -17.57 4.76
C GLY A 554 -7.28 -17.05 3.35
N PHE A 555 -6.67 -17.89 2.50
CA PHE A 555 -6.46 -17.58 1.09
C PHE A 555 -6.62 -18.85 0.23
N PRO A 556 -7.84 -19.13 -0.25
CA PRO A 556 -8.13 -20.34 -1.00
C PRO A 556 -7.20 -20.54 -2.20
N ILE A 557 -6.64 -21.75 -2.33
CA ILE A 557 -5.69 -22.11 -3.40
C ILE A 557 -6.21 -21.75 -4.79
N PRO A 558 -7.50 -22.00 -5.15
CA PRO A 558 -8.00 -21.61 -6.48
C PRO A 558 -7.88 -20.11 -6.74
N LEU A 559 -8.13 -19.27 -5.73
CA LEU A 559 -7.98 -17.82 -5.85
C LEU A 559 -6.50 -17.43 -5.94
N LEU A 560 -5.65 -18.00 -5.09
CA LEU A 560 -4.20 -17.80 -5.17
C LEU A 560 -3.67 -18.10 -6.58
N VAL A 561 -4.11 -19.19 -7.21
CA VAL A 561 -3.72 -19.56 -8.59
C VAL A 561 -4.15 -18.49 -9.58
N VAL A 562 -5.40 -18.00 -9.50
CA VAL A 562 -5.88 -16.91 -10.37
C VAL A 562 -5.04 -15.65 -10.20
N TYR A 563 -4.76 -15.25 -8.96
CA TYR A 563 -3.91 -14.10 -8.66
C TYR A 563 -2.47 -14.30 -9.16
N ALA A 564 -1.87 -15.47 -8.94
CA ALA A 564 -0.53 -15.81 -9.39
C ALA A 564 -0.39 -15.76 -10.92
N LEU A 565 -1.38 -16.29 -11.65
CA LEU A 565 -1.42 -16.22 -13.10
C LEU A 565 -1.54 -14.75 -13.58
N ALA A 566 -2.41 -13.96 -12.95
CA ALA A 566 -2.58 -12.55 -13.28
C ALA A 566 -1.29 -11.73 -13.01
N ALA A 567 -0.64 -11.92 -11.85
CA ALA A 567 0.66 -11.32 -11.55
C ALA A 567 1.71 -11.72 -12.56
N THR A 568 1.80 -13.00 -12.90
CA THR A 568 2.81 -13.51 -13.82
C THR A 568 2.61 -12.90 -15.20
N ALA A 569 1.36 -12.87 -15.70
CA ALA A 569 1.02 -12.21 -16.95
C ALA A 569 1.37 -10.72 -16.94
N ALA A 570 1.03 -10.01 -15.86
CA ALA A 570 1.37 -8.60 -15.68
C ALA A 570 2.90 -8.40 -15.64
N ALA A 571 3.63 -9.22 -14.91
CA ALA A 571 5.08 -9.16 -14.74
C ALA A 571 5.85 -9.43 -16.05
N ILE A 572 5.34 -10.29 -16.91
CA ILE A 572 5.98 -10.63 -18.19
C ILE A 572 5.61 -9.62 -19.29
N TRP A 573 4.34 -9.20 -19.36
CA TRP A 573 3.85 -8.43 -20.51
C TRP A 573 3.66 -6.94 -20.25
N TYR A 574 3.34 -6.55 -19.01
CA TYR A 574 2.90 -5.19 -18.68
C TYR A 574 3.91 -4.41 -17.84
N LEU A 575 4.30 -4.92 -16.67
CA LEU A 575 5.28 -4.28 -15.79
C LEU A 575 6.59 -3.95 -16.51
N PRO A 576 7.09 -4.71 -17.51
CA PRO A 576 8.29 -4.35 -18.25
C PRO A 576 8.19 -3.07 -19.09
N ARG A 577 6.96 -2.58 -19.30
CA ARG A 577 6.66 -1.36 -20.08
C ARG A 577 6.38 -0.16 -19.19
N LEU A 578 6.16 -0.38 -17.89
CA LEU A 578 5.90 0.70 -16.95
C LEU A 578 7.17 1.47 -16.64
N ALA A 579 7.04 2.79 -16.67
CA ALA A 579 8.03 3.75 -16.23
C ALA A 579 7.36 4.78 -15.32
N VAL A 580 7.96 5.07 -14.16
CA VAL A 580 7.56 6.20 -13.33
C VAL A 580 8.47 7.37 -13.70
N ARG A 581 7.88 8.50 -14.09
CA ARG A 581 8.61 9.70 -14.49
C ARG A 581 8.24 10.87 -13.57
N THR A 582 9.19 11.77 -13.39
CA THR A 582 9.08 12.99 -12.58
C THR A 582 9.61 14.19 -13.37
N GLY A 583 9.10 15.39 -13.12
CA GLY A 583 9.51 16.64 -13.78
C GLY A 583 8.62 17.10 -14.93
N GLY A 584 9.00 18.21 -15.59
CA GLY A 584 8.45 18.66 -16.86
C GLY A 584 9.48 18.50 -17.97
N ASP A 585 9.04 18.16 -19.17
CA ASP A 585 9.88 18.14 -20.37
C ASP A 585 10.08 19.55 -20.94
#